data_AF-Q2JBV0-F1
#
_entry.id   AF-Q2JBV0-F1
#
_cell.length_a   1.000
_cell.length_b   1.000
_cell.length_c   1.000
_cell.angle_alpha   90.00
_cell.angle_beta   90.00
_cell.angle_gamma   90.00
#
_symmetry.space_group_name_H-M   'P 1'
#
loop_
_entity.id
_entity.type
_entity.pdbx_description
1 polymer ?
#
loop_
_entity_poly.entity_id
_entity_poly.type
_entity_poly.pdbx_seq_one_letter_code
_entity_poly.pdbx_strand_id
1 'polypeptide(L)'
;MSALLDIDGLRALADRHGRRPAGGRPGAAVLVLGADWTGLPAPDELGSLLRRVPVAGVRLAEAVDLSGLPADVTARSIALVRECSSIGVRLSWSLSLSPDQMGMVRILDHLPPPGKVTVLGEGELPLGHWRSAGSFGLFYFRKGPDFVSVVDQRSEATNRFIVDDAVLIDVLRQGMSGCAWADVTRTPQYAAAARDLVGKGLILRVGDYCVTLPVHMRRWPVGTLLLGGTLAAAGTKKSVLTVDRQL
;
A
#
# COMPACT_ATOMS: atom_id res chain seq x y z
N MET A 1 -3.08 13.82 -26.31
CA MET A 1 -3.59 12.50 -25.86
C MET A 1 -2.40 11.68 -25.41
N SER A 2 -2.40 11.16 -24.17
CA SER A 2 -1.34 10.25 -23.72
C SER A 2 -1.52 8.88 -24.37
N ALA A 3 -0.43 8.26 -24.82
CA ALA A 3 -0.49 6.90 -25.34
C ALA A 3 -0.91 5.93 -24.24
N LEU A 4 -1.63 4.86 -24.58
CA LEU A 4 -1.97 3.79 -23.64
C LEU A 4 -0.98 2.64 -23.81
N LEU A 5 -0.61 2.03 -22.69
CA LEU A 5 0.29 0.90 -22.61
C LEU A 5 -0.33 -0.14 -21.68
N ASP A 6 -0.34 -1.41 -22.05
CA ASP A 6 -0.74 -2.51 -21.17
C ASP A 6 0.49 -3.16 -20.50
N ILE A 7 0.25 -4.17 -19.67
CA ILE A 7 1.33 -4.83 -18.94
C ILE A 7 2.31 -5.58 -19.86
N ASP A 8 1.81 -6.19 -20.93
CA ASP A 8 2.67 -6.97 -21.85
C ASP A 8 3.51 -6.05 -22.74
N GLY A 9 2.96 -4.92 -23.18
CA GLY A 9 3.71 -3.86 -23.82
C GLY A 9 4.80 -3.28 -22.90
N LEU A 10 4.51 -3.12 -21.61
CA LEU A 10 5.51 -2.69 -20.62
C LEU A 10 6.64 -3.72 -20.46
N ARG A 11 6.30 -5.01 -20.37
CA ARG A 11 7.28 -6.12 -20.32
C ARG A 11 8.17 -6.12 -21.57
N ALA A 12 7.56 -6.06 -22.75
CA ALA A 12 8.28 -6.02 -24.02
C ALA A 12 9.20 -4.80 -24.15
N LEU A 13 8.78 -3.63 -23.66
CA LEU A 13 9.64 -2.44 -23.59
C LEU A 13 10.79 -2.62 -22.60
N ALA A 14 10.51 -3.23 -21.44
CA ALA A 14 11.53 -3.46 -20.42
C ALA A 14 12.63 -4.37 -20.98
N ASP A 15 12.29 -5.41 -21.72
CA ASP A 15 13.26 -6.34 -22.31
C ASP A 15 14.15 -5.69 -23.38
N ARG A 16 13.61 -4.70 -24.11
CA ARG A 16 14.39 -3.90 -25.07
C ARG A 16 15.30 -2.85 -24.41
N HIS A 17 14.92 -2.35 -23.24
CA HIS A 17 15.64 -1.28 -22.55
C HIS A 17 16.52 -1.82 -21.41
N GLY A 18 17.84 -1.66 -21.55
CA GLY A 18 18.78 -1.80 -20.44
C GLY A 18 18.45 -0.85 -19.28
N ARG A 19 18.99 -1.11 -18.08
CA ARG A 19 18.72 -0.32 -16.87
C ARG A 19 19.07 1.16 -17.10
N ARG A 20 18.07 2.05 -17.07
CA ARG A 20 18.29 3.50 -17.19
C ARG A 20 18.69 4.10 -15.83
N PRO A 21 19.60 5.11 -15.79
CA PRO A 21 19.90 5.85 -14.55
C PRO A 21 18.70 6.65 -14.04
N ALA A 22 18.65 6.86 -12.72
CA ALA A 22 17.60 7.61 -12.05
C ALA A 22 17.56 9.08 -12.52
N GLY A 23 16.37 9.62 -12.81
CA GLY A 23 16.18 11.03 -13.18
C GLY A 23 15.69 11.30 -14.61
N GLY A 24 15.24 10.29 -15.37
CA GLY A 24 14.63 10.48 -16.69
C GLY A 24 13.28 11.21 -16.62
N ARG A 25 12.93 11.96 -17.68
CA ARG A 25 11.58 12.52 -17.87
C ARG A 25 10.53 11.40 -17.75
N PRO A 26 9.33 11.69 -17.16
CA PRO A 26 8.21 10.75 -17.20
C PRO A 26 7.95 10.32 -18.65
N GLY A 27 7.62 9.05 -18.84
CA GLY A 27 7.19 8.57 -20.16
C GLY A 27 5.88 9.25 -20.57
N ALA A 28 5.59 9.30 -21.86
CA ALA A 28 4.35 9.88 -22.38
C ALA A 28 3.13 8.93 -22.24
N ALA A 29 3.37 7.64 -22.00
CA ALA A 29 2.33 6.62 -21.97
C ALA A 29 1.75 6.41 -20.56
N VAL A 30 0.46 6.12 -20.46
CA VAL A 30 -0.21 5.68 -19.23
C VAL A 30 -0.32 4.16 -19.26
N LEU A 31 0.17 3.50 -18.20
CA LEU A 31 -0.01 2.07 -18.02
C LEU A 31 -1.45 1.78 -17.59
N VAL A 32 -2.15 0.91 -18.29
CA VAL A 32 -3.51 0.47 -17.98
C VAL A 32 -3.46 -0.97 -17.46
N LEU A 33 -4.06 -1.20 -16.29
CA LEU A 33 -4.17 -2.51 -15.65
C LEU A 33 -5.63 -2.79 -15.28
N GLY A 34 -5.99 -4.06 -15.08
CA GLY A 34 -7.29 -4.44 -14.50
C GLY A 34 -8.49 -4.11 -15.40
N ALA A 35 -8.39 -4.34 -16.71
CA ALA A 35 -9.53 -4.23 -17.62
C ALA A 35 -10.54 -5.38 -17.42
N ASP A 36 -10.03 -6.55 -17.06
CA ASP A 36 -10.80 -7.77 -16.74
C ASP A 36 -10.30 -8.41 -15.44
N TRP A 37 -9.42 -7.71 -14.72
CA TRP A 37 -8.69 -8.18 -13.55
C TRP A 37 -7.84 -9.45 -13.75
N THR A 38 -7.67 -9.89 -14.98
CA THR A 38 -6.75 -10.98 -15.31
C THR A 38 -5.35 -10.43 -15.58
N GLY A 39 -4.33 -11.28 -15.45
CA GLY A 39 -2.96 -10.93 -15.81
C GLY A 39 -2.34 -9.76 -15.02
N LEU A 40 -2.90 -9.39 -13.86
CA LEU A 40 -2.32 -8.36 -13.01
C LEU A 40 -0.87 -8.72 -12.64
N PRO A 41 0.09 -7.79 -12.82
CA PRO A 41 1.46 -8.06 -12.43
C PRO A 41 1.56 -8.26 -10.92
N ALA A 42 2.59 -8.97 -10.47
CA ALA A 42 2.95 -8.90 -9.06
C ALA A 42 3.39 -7.46 -8.70
N PRO A 43 3.11 -6.95 -7.49
CA PRO A 43 3.50 -5.58 -7.14
C PRO A 43 5.01 -5.32 -7.25
N ASP A 44 5.84 -6.27 -6.83
CA ASP A 44 7.29 -6.18 -6.95
C ASP A 44 7.77 -6.22 -8.42
N GLU A 45 7.12 -7.03 -9.26
CA GLU A 45 7.31 -7.03 -10.72
C GLU A 45 7.00 -5.64 -11.30
N LEU A 46 5.83 -5.07 -10.99
CA LEU A 46 5.44 -3.73 -11.44
C LEU A 46 6.49 -2.70 -11.04
N GLY A 47 6.94 -2.72 -9.78
CA GLY A 47 7.99 -1.83 -9.32
C GLY A 47 9.32 -2.00 -10.06
N SER A 48 9.67 -3.21 -10.47
CA SER A 48 10.85 -3.49 -11.28
C SER A 48 10.70 -2.94 -12.71
N LEU A 49 9.54 -3.17 -13.34
CA LEU A 49 9.24 -2.70 -14.69
C LEU A 49 9.24 -1.16 -14.77
N LEU A 50 8.57 -0.49 -13.83
CA LEU A 50 8.49 0.98 -13.80
C LEU A 50 9.83 1.67 -13.54
N ARG A 51 10.81 0.98 -12.95
CA ARG A 51 12.20 1.48 -12.85
C ARG A 51 12.94 1.44 -14.18
N ARG A 52 12.57 0.54 -15.09
CA ARG A 52 13.20 0.36 -16.41
C ARG A 52 12.48 1.16 -17.48
N VAL A 53 11.16 1.22 -17.42
CA VAL A 53 10.30 1.87 -18.41
C VAL A 53 9.44 2.93 -17.72
N PRO A 54 9.79 4.22 -17.85
CA PRO A 54 9.01 5.29 -17.23
C PRO A 54 7.65 5.44 -17.93
N VAL A 55 6.61 5.71 -17.14
CA VAL A 55 5.24 5.99 -17.60
C VAL A 55 4.75 7.31 -16.99
N ALA A 56 3.74 7.92 -17.60
CA ALA A 56 3.07 9.12 -17.09
C ALA A 56 2.25 8.84 -15.82
N GLY A 57 1.81 7.60 -15.65
CA GLY A 57 1.02 7.13 -14.53
C GLY A 57 0.51 5.71 -14.77
N VAL A 58 -0.13 5.16 -13.76
CA VAL A 58 -0.87 3.91 -13.78
C VAL A 58 -2.37 4.21 -13.67
N ARG A 59 -3.18 3.50 -14.45
CA ARG A 59 -4.64 3.55 -14.38
C ARG A 59 -5.17 2.14 -14.15
N LEU A 60 -5.95 1.95 -13.09
CA LEU A 60 -6.83 0.79 -12.99
C LEU A 60 -8.07 1.08 -13.84
N ALA A 61 -8.30 0.24 -14.85
CA ALA A 61 -9.34 0.47 -15.85
C ALA A 61 -10.73 0.35 -15.24
N GLU A 62 -10.95 -0.72 -14.49
CA GLU A 62 -12.18 -0.97 -13.76
C GLU A 62 -12.08 -0.53 -12.30
N ALA A 63 -13.23 -0.39 -11.64
CA ALA A 63 -13.29 -0.12 -10.21
C ALA A 63 -12.87 -1.35 -9.41
N VAL A 64 -12.04 -1.15 -8.39
CA VAL A 64 -11.77 -2.20 -7.39
C VAL A 64 -13.06 -2.40 -6.60
N ASP A 65 -13.83 -3.42 -6.95
CA ASP A 65 -15.09 -3.75 -6.27
C ASP A 65 -14.83 -4.74 -5.14
N LEU A 66 -14.88 -4.25 -3.90
CA LEU A 66 -14.64 -5.06 -2.69
C LEU A 66 -15.73 -6.11 -2.44
N SER A 67 -16.88 -5.98 -3.10
CA SER A 67 -18.02 -6.88 -2.95
C SER A 67 -18.16 -7.87 -4.11
N GLY A 68 -17.73 -7.46 -5.32
CA GLY A 68 -17.88 -8.24 -6.55
C GLY A 68 -16.63 -8.96 -7.02
N LEU A 69 -15.42 -8.50 -6.65
CA LEU A 69 -14.18 -9.15 -7.10
C LEU A 69 -13.85 -10.38 -6.25
N PRO A 70 -13.23 -11.41 -6.87
CA PRO A 70 -12.60 -12.49 -6.12
C PRO A 70 -11.63 -11.98 -5.06
N ALA A 71 -11.52 -12.70 -3.95
CA ALA A 71 -10.75 -12.29 -2.78
C ALA A 71 -9.25 -12.10 -3.07
N ASP A 72 -8.69 -12.98 -3.90
CA ASP A 72 -7.31 -12.92 -4.39
C ASP A 72 -7.05 -11.69 -5.24
N VAL A 73 -7.98 -11.41 -6.18
CA VAL A 73 -7.95 -10.24 -7.05
C VAL A 73 -8.05 -8.95 -6.22
N THR A 74 -8.93 -8.93 -5.22
CA THR A 74 -9.09 -7.79 -4.31
C THR A 74 -7.81 -7.52 -3.52
N ALA A 75 -7.23 -8.55 -2.89
CA ALA A 75 -5.97 -8.43 -2.15
C ALA A 75 -4.82 -7.96 -3.06
N ARG A 76 -4.70 -8.51 -4.27
CA ARG A 76 -3.70 -8.12 -5.28
C ARG A 76 -3.89 -6.67 -5.73
N SER A 77 -5.13 -6.23 -5.95
CA SER A 77 -5.45 -4.87 -6.36
C SER A 77 -5.07 -3.85 -5.29
N ILE A 78 -5.39 -4.12 -4.02
CA ILE A 78 -4.96 -3.28 -2.88
C ILE A 78 -3.42 -3.23 -2.81
N ALA A 79 -2.75 -4.36 -2.98
CA ALA A 79 -1.29 -4.42 -2.99
C ALA A 79 -0.67 -3.58 -4.12
N LEU A 80 -1.28 -3.56 -5.31
CA LEU A 80 -0.87 -2.74 -6.45
C LEU A 80 -1.07 -1.24 -6.21
N VAL A 81 -2.21 -0.83 -5.64
CA VAL A 81 -2.48 0.55 -5.25
C VAL A 81 -1.42 1.03 -4.23
N ARG A 82 -1.15 0.22 -3.21
CA ARG A 82 -0.12 0.47 -2.19
C ARG A 82 1.28 0.55 -2.80
N GLU A 83 1.60 -0.32 -3.76
CA GLU A 83 2.90 -0.31 -4.44
C GLU A 83 3.08 0.92 -5.33
N CYS A 84 2.03 1.38 -6.02
CA CYS A 84 2.07 2.64 -6.77
C CYS A 84 2.40 3.82 -5.86
N SER A 85 1.80 3.87 -4.67
CA SER A 85 2.12 4.84 -3.62
C SER A 85 3.59 4.75 -3.18
N SER A 86 4.08 3.52 -2.95
CA SER A 86 5.46 3.28 -2.53
C SER A 86 6.51 3.71 -3.56
N ILE A 87 6.21 3.58 -4.86
CA ILE A 87 7.09 4.01 -5.96
C ILE A 87 6.96 5.52 -6.22
N GLY A 88 5.84 6.12 -5.83
CA GLY A 88 5.51 7.51 -6.14
C GLY A 88 5.05 7.73 -7.58
N VAL A 89 4.47 6.71 -8.22
CA VAL A 89 3.86 6.85 -9.56
C VAL A 89 2.44 7.39 -9.42
N ARG A 90 2.05 8.30 -10.32
CA ARG A 90 0.67 8.81 -10.36
C ARG A 90 -0.29 7.65 -10.61
N LEU A 91 -1.32 7.51 -9.79
CA LEU A 91 -2.34 6.49 -9.89
C LEU A 91 -3.72 7.11 -10.14
N SER A 92 -4.47 6.56 -11.08
CA SER A 92 -5.90 6.81 -11.27
C SER A 92 -6.65 5.49 -11.07
N TRP A 93 -7.60 5.47 -10.15
CA TRP A 93 -8.38 4.28 -9.81
C TRP A 93 -9.73 4.67 -9.22
N SER A 94 -10.64 3.70 -9.11
CA SER A 94 -11.96 3.86 -8.48
C SER A 94 -12.19 2.71 -7.51
N LEU A 95 -13.02 2.94 -6.49
CA LEU A 95 -13.40 1.93 -5.50
C LEU A 95 -14.92 1.74 -5.54
N SER A 96 -15.37 0.49 -5.51
CA SER A 96 -16.77 0.13 -5.26
C SER A 96 -16.85 -0.75 -4.02
N LEU A 97 -17.90 -0.59 -3.22
CA LEU A 97 -18.11 -1.38 -2.01
C LEU A 97 -19.61 -1.47 -1.69
N SER A 98 -20.01 -2.50 -0.94
CA SER A 98 -21.38 -2.62 -0.44
C SER A 98 -21.57 -1.81 0.87
N PRO A 99 -22.82 -1.44 1.25
CA PRO A 99 -23.07 -0.65 2.46
C PRO A 99 -22.48 -1.22 3.76
N ASP A 100 -22.45 -2.55 3.90
CA ASP A 100 -21.84 -3.25 5.04
C ASP A 100 -20.30 -3.16 5.07
N GLN A 101 -19.67 -2.82 3.95
CA GLN A 101 -18.23 -2.65 3.81
C GLN A 101 -17.76 -1.21 4.00
N MET A 102 -18.63 -0.28 4.42
CA MET A 102 -18.29 1.13 4.63
C MET A 102 -17.09 1.36 5.55
N GLY A 103 -16.88 0.47 6.53
CA GLY A 103 -15.72 0.50 7.42
C GLY A 103 -14.36 0.37 6.69
N MET A 104 -14.35 -0.20 5.48
CA MET A 104 -13.13 -0.35 4.67
C MET A 104 -12.54 0.99 4.23
N VAL A 105 -13.36 2.04 4.11
CA VAL A 105 -12.88 3.38 3.74
C VAL A 105 -11.81 3.86 4.71
N ARG A 106 -12.04 3.74 6.02
CA ARG A 106 -11.07 4.13 7.06
C ARG A 106 -9.84 3.23 7.09
N ILE A 107 -9.96 1.98 6.66
CA ILE A 107 -8.82 1.04 6.62
C ILE A 107 -7.87 1.39 5.48
N LEU A 108 -8.42 1.91 4.37
CA LEU A 108 -7.72 2.16 3.12
C LEU A 108 -7.39 3.64 2.88
N ASP A 109 -7.83 4.56 3.73
CA ASP A 109 -7.67 6.01 3.53
C ASP A 109 -6.21 6.51 3.55
N HIS A 110 -5.27 5.67 3.99
CA HIS A 110 -3.83 5.88 3.85
C HIS A 110 -3.31 5.66 2.42
N LEU A 111 -4.08 5.02 1.55
CA LEU A 111 -3.73 4.82 0.15
C LEU A 111 -4.04 6.09 -0.67
N PRO A 112 -3.42 6.25 -1.87
CA PRO A 112 -3.76 7.36 -2.75
C PRO A 112 -5.27 7.43 -2.99
N PRO A 113 -5.91 8.60 -2.83
CA PRO A 113 -7.36 8.68 -2.92
C PRO A 113 -7.85 8.26 -4.31
N PRO A 114 -8.91 7.46 -4.42
CA PRO A 114 -9.51 7.14 -5.70
C PRO A 114 -10.12 8.39 -6.36
N GLY A 115 -10.42 8.28 -7.65
CA GLY A 115 -11.17 9.30 -8.38
C GLY A 115 -12.62 9.41 -7.88
N LYS A 116 -13.22 8.26 -7.56
CA LYS A 116 -14.57 8.09 -7.02
C LYS A 116 -14.63 6.88 -6.07
N VAL A 117 -15.53 6.93 -5.10
CA VAL A 117 -15.94 5.76 -4.30
C VAL A 117 -17.45 5.59 -4.48
N THR A 118 -17.88 4.42 -4.93
CA THR A 118 -19.29 4.10 -5.14
C THR A 118 -19.75 3.06 -4.12
N VAL A 119 -20.83 3.38 -3.39
CA VAL A 119 -21.55 2.43 -2.55
C VAL A 119 -22.67 1.82 -3.40
N LEU A 120 -22.65 0.50 -3.55
CA LEU A 120 -23.63 -0.21 -4.35
C LEU A 120 -25.04 0.04 -3.82
N GLY A 121 -25.92 0.55 -4.68
CA GLY A 121 -27.29 0.92 -4.33
C GLY A 121 -27.48 2.30 -3.69
N GLU A 122 -26.40 2.96 -3.24
CA GLU A 122 -26.50 4.27 -2.55
C GLU A 122 -25.83 5.42 -3.32
N GLY A 123 -24.93 5.13 -4.28
CA GLY A 123 -24.31 6.13 -5.14
C GLY A 123 -22.89 6.51 -4.73
N GLU A 124 -22.44 7.71 -5.10
CA GLU A 124 -21.05 8.16 -4.87
C GLU A 124 -20.86 8.79 -3.49
N LEU A 125 -19.79 8.40 -2.79
CA LEU A 125 -19.39 9.00 -1.52
C LEU A 125 -18.49 10.23 -1.72
N PRO A 126 -18.69 11.31 -0.94
CA PRO A 126 -17.76 12.42 -0.90
C PRO A 126 -16.36 12.01 -0.45
N LEU A 127 -15.34 12.35 -1.26
CA LEU A 127 -13.93 12.03 -0.98
C LEU A 127 -13.18 13.08 -0.16
N GLY A 128 -13.90 14.07 0.39
CA GLY A 128 -13.30 15.21 1.09
C GLY A 128 -12.31 14.79 2.17
N HIS A 129 -12.71 13.87 3.04
CA HIS A 129 -11.88 13.36 4.14
C HIS A 129 -10.64 12.58 3.65
N TRP A 130 -10.80 11.69 2.67
CA TRP A 130 -9.68 10.89 2.12
C TRP A 130 -8.65 11.80 1.42
N ARG A 131 -9.13 12.83 0.70
CA ARG A 131 -8.25 13.80 0.03
C ARG A 131 -7.56 14.75 1.01
N SER A 132 -8.23 15.17 2.08
CA SER A 132 -7.66 16.07 3.09
C SER A 132 -6.64 15.40 4.01
N ALA A 133 -6.72 14.08 4.19
CA ALA A 133 -5.83 13.34 5.08
C ALA A 133 -4.36 13.30 4.60
N GLY A 134 -4.07 13.61 3.33
CA GLY A 134 -2.70 13.59 2.81
C GLY A 134 -2.10 12.18 2.84
N SER A 135 -2.63 11.27 2.00
CA SER A 135 -2.31 9.84 1.97
C SER A 135 -0.82 9.44 2.09
N PHE A 136 0.11 10.23 1.55
CA PHE A 136 1.53 9.87 1.62
C PHE A 136 2.11 10.13 3.01
N GLY A 137 2.49 9.05 3.69
CA GLY A 137 3.15 9.11 4.99
C GLY A 137 2.24 8.85 6.19
N LEU A 138 0.94 8.60 5.99
CA LEU A 138 0.02 8.24 7.07
C LEU A 138 0.28 6.85 7.63
N PHE A 139 0.53 5.86 6.76
CA PHE A 139 0.74 4.48 7.21
C PHE A 139 1.81 3.80 6.38
N TYR A 140 2.98 3.62 6.98
CA TYR A 140 4.16 3.16 6.26
C TYR A 140 5.06 2.28 7.10
N PHE A 141 5.92 1.52 6.42
CA PHE A 141 7.01 0.81 7.05
C PHE A 141 8.36 1.12 6.40
N ARG A 142 9.42 0.85 7.17
CA ARG A 142 10.81 0.83 6.70
C ARG A 142 11.44 -0.48 7.15
N LYS A 143 12.25 -1.05 6.26
CA LYS A 143 13.02 -2.26 6.53
C LYS A 143 14.41 -1.88 7.06
N GLY A 144 14.73 -2.33 8.27
CA GLY A 144 16.09 -2.44 8.78
C GLY A 144 16.72 -3.80 8.44
N PRO A 145 17.95 -4.08 8.87
CA PRO A 145 18.59 -5.38 8.64
C PRO A 145 17.75 -6.55 9.15
N ASP A 146 17.35 -6.47 10.43
CA ASP A 146 16.67 -7.56 11.15
C ASP A 146 15.32 -7.14 11.75
N PHE A 147 14.82 -5.96 11.38
CA PHE A 147 13.54 -5.45 11.88
C PHE A 147 12.77 -4.66 10.82
N VAL A 148 11.47 -4.49 11.06
CA VAL A 148 10.58 -3.61 10.33
C VAL A 148 10.03 -2.56 11.29
N SER A 149 10.25 -1.28 10.99
CA SER A 149 9.62 -0.18 11.72
C SER A 149 8.37 0.26 10.98
N VAL A 150 7.23 0.22 11.65
CA VAL A 150 5.93 0.66 11.13
C VAL A 150 5.49 1.91 11.88
N VAL A 151 4.98 2.89 11.13
CA VAL A 151 4.36 4.09 11.67
C VAL A 151 2.94 4.18 11.12
N ASP A 152 1.96 4.29 12.00
CA ASP A 152 0.54 4.40 11.69
C ASP A 152 -0.03 5.69 12.30
N GLN A 153 -0.52 6.57 11.45
CA GLN A 153 -1.10 7.88 11.75
C GLN A 153 -2.53 7.99 11.22
N ARG A 154 -3.19 6.86 10.91
CA ARG A 154 -4.59 6.85 10.46
C ARG A 154 -5.56 7.28 11.57
N SER A 155 -5.18 7.08 12.83
CA SER A 155 -5.85 7.62 14.01
C SER A 155 -5.23 8.94 14.46
N GLU A 156 -5.95 9.69 15.31
CA GLU A 156 -5.41 10.91 15.94
C GLU A 156 -4.10 10.66 16.70
N ALA A 157 -3.97 9.50 17.35
CA ALA A 157 -2.73 9.06 17.95
C ALA A 157 -1.82 8.39 16.92
N THR A 158 -0.54 8.78 16.89
CA THR A 158 0.49 8.08 16.10
C THR A 158 0.93 6.81 16.84
N ASN A 159 0.74 5.66 16.21
CA ASN A 159 1.24 4.37 16.67
C ASN A 159 2.56 4.03 15.97
N ARG A 160 3.51 3.46 16.72
CA ARG A 160 4.79 2.99 16.19
C ARG A 160 5.03 1.56 16.63
N PHE A 161 5.33 0.69 15.67
CA PHE A 161 5.66 -0.70 15.92
C PHE A 161 7.09 -0.97 15.45
N ILE A 162 7.85 -1.69 16.27
CA ILE A 162 9.08 -2.34 15.84
C ILE A 162 8.77 -3.83 15.80
N VAL A 163 8.93 -4.43 14.64
CA VAL A 163 8.71 -5.86 14.40
C VAL A 163 10.08 -6.48 14.14
N ASP A 164 10.60 -7.21 15.12
CA ASP A 164 11.91 -7.87 15.09
C ASP A 164 11.81 -9.41 15.22
N ASP A 165 10.62 -9.95 15.47
CA ASP A 165 10.34 -11.37 15.39
C ASP A 165 10.32 -11.85 13.93
N ALA A 166 11.09 -12.91 13.64
CA ALA A 166 11.27 -13.43 12.30
C ALA A 166 9.97 -13.96 11.67
N VAL A 167 9.05 -14.53 12.46
CA VAL A 167 7.77 -15.05 11.95
C VAL A 167 6.85 -13.90 11.58
N LEU A 168 6.75 -12.87 12.42
CA LEU A 168 5.98 -11.66 12.12
C LEU A 168 6.51 -10.95 10.87
N ILE A 169 7.83 -10.83 10.73
CA ILE A 169 8.47 -10.27 9.52
C ILE A 169 8.15 -11.11 8.28
N ASP A 170 8.22 -12.44 8.38
CA ASP A 170 7.92 -13.31 7.25
C ASP A 170 6.45 -13.24 6.83
N VAL A 171 5.52 -13.17 7.78
CA VAL A 171 4.09 -12.99 7.51
C VAL A 171 3.82 -11.65 6.81
N LEU A 172 4.41 -10.55 7.30
CA LEU A 172 4.32 -9.24 6.64
C LEU A 172 4.88 -9.28 5.21
N ARG A 173 6.02 -9.94 5.02
CA ARG A 173 6.69 -10.09 3.72
C ARG A 173 5.85 -10.89 2.74
N GLN A 174 5.28 -12.02 3.15
CA GLN A 174 4.41 -12.85 2.31
C GLN A 174 3.14 -12.09 1.90
N GLY A 175 2.53 -11.35 2.83
CA GLY A 175 1.35 -10.52 2.57
C GLY A 175 1.62 -9.30 1.67
N MET A 176 2.87 -8.99 1.31
CA MET A 176 3.18 -7.82 0.48
C MET A 176 2.51 -7.90 -0.88
N SER A 177 2.48 -9.06 -1.54
CA SER A 177 1.86 -9.17 -2.87
C SER A 177 0.38 -9.52 -2.83
N GLY A 178 -0.20 -9.68 -1.64
CA GLY A 178 -1.44 -10.43 -1.50
C GLY A 178 -1.16 -11.93 -1.64
N CYS A 179 -1.48 -12.70 -0.61
CA CYS A 179 -1.29 -14.16 -0.58
C CYS A 179 -2.50 -14.87 0.03
N ALA A 180 -2.57 -16.19 -0.14
CA ALA A 180 -3.61 -16.96 0.53
C ALA A 180 -3.39 -16.88 2.05
N TRP A 181 -4.48 -16.81 2.81
CA TRP A 181 -4.44 -16.81 4.26
C TRP A 181 -3.77 -18.08 4.79
N ALA A 182 -4.01 -19.22 4.13
CA ALA A 182 -3.39 -20.49 4.46
C ALA A 182 -1.85 -20.46 4.42
N ASP A 183 -1.24 -19.66 3.52
CA ASP A 183 0.21 -19.56 3.39
C ASP A 183 0.86 -18.93 4.64
N VAL A 184 0.16 -17.95 5.23
CA VAL A 184 0.59 -17.22 6.43
C VAL A 184 0.03 -17.83 7.72
N THR A 185 -0.77 -18.89 7.64
CA THR A 185 -1.28 -19.65 8.80
C THR A 185 -0.93 -21.13 8.77
N ARG A 186 0.07 -21.53 7.97
CA ARG A 186 0.52 -22.91 7.74
C ARG A 186 0.88 -23.70 9.01
N THR A 187 1.24 -23.02 10.09
CA THR A 187 1.51 -23.64 11.40
C THR A 187 0.85 -22.82 12.52
N PRO A 188 0.67 -23.38 13.73
CA PRO A 188 0.06 -22.65 14.85
C PRO A 188 0.78 -21.33 15.20
N GLN A 189 2.11 -21.30 15.13
CA GLN A 189 2.91 -20.10 15.37
C GLN A 189 2.64 -19.01 14.31
N TYR A 190 2.63 -19.38 13.03
CA TYR A 190 2.31 -18.48 11.92
C TYR A 190 0.87 -17.98 12.02
N ALA A 191 -0.07 -18.86 12.38
CA ALA A 191 -1.47 -18.48 12.58
C ALA A 191 -1.66 -17.46 13.72
N ALA A 192 -0.91 -17.61 14.83
CA ALA A 192 -0.90 -16.64 15.91
C ALA A 192 -0.32 -15.29 15.46
N ALA A 193 0.83 -15.31 14.76
CA ALA A 193 1.47 -14.12 14.22
C ALA A 193 0.56 -13.38 13.21
N ALA A 194 -0.08 -14.09 12.28
CA ALA A 194 -0.99 -13.51 11.31
C ALA A 194 -2.21 -12.87 11.98
N ARG A 195 -2.83 -13.54 12.97
CA ARG A 195 -3.95 -12.96 13.74
C ARG A 195 -3.53 -11.72 14.52
N ASP A 196 -2.35 -11.73 15.12
CA ASP A 196 -1.80 -10.58 15.83
C ASP A 196 -1.60 -9.37 14.89
N LEU A 197 -1.04 -9.58 13.69
CA LEU A 197 -0.86 -8.53 12.69
C LEU A 197 -2.20 -8.01 12.12
N VAL A 198 -3.21 -8.87 11.99
CA VAL A 198 -4.58 -8.45 11.66
C VAL A 198 -5.18 -7.61 12.78
N GLY A 199 -5.04 -8.04 14.04
CA GLY A 199 -5.52 -7.30 15.21
C GLY A 199 -4.87 -5.93 15.38
N LYS A 200 -3.58 -5.81 15.01
CA LYS A 200 -2.85 -4.53 14.94
C LYS A 200 -3.18 -3.68 13.70
N GLY A 201 -4.04 -4.17 12.80
CA GLY A 201 -4.41 -3.46 11.57
C GLY A 201 -3.26 -3.31 10.57
N LEU A 202 -2.22 -4.16 10.65
CA LEU A 202 -1.08 -4.19 9.73
C LEU A 202 -1.34 -5.07 8.51
N ILE A 203 -2.21 -6.07 8.67
CA ILE A 203 -2.69 -6.94 7.60
C ILE A 203 -4.20 -6.82 7.50
N LEU A 204 -4.71 -6.66 6.28
CA LEU A 204 -6.12 -6.81 5.97
C LEU A 204 -6.38 -8.23 5.46
N ARG A 205 -7.35 -8.92 6.06
CA ARG A 205 -7.89 -10.17 5.53
C ARG A 205 -9.09 -9.85 4.64
N VAL A 206 -9.11 -10.45 3.45
CA VAL A 206 -10.20 -10.39 2.48
C VAL A 206 -10.55 -11.82 2.11
N GLY A 207 -11.66 -12.35 2.62
CA GLY A 207 -12.00 -13.77 2.47
C GLY A 207 -10.86 -14.69 2.92
N ASP A 208 -10.42 -15.58 2.01
CA ASP A 208 -9.30 -16.50 2.22
C ASP A 208 -7.94 -15.96 1.76
N TYR A 209 -7.84 -14.66 1.54
CA TYR A 209 -6.61 -13.96 1.18
C TYR A 209 -6.30 -12.86 2.19
N CYS A 210 -5.05 -12.40 2.19
CA CYS A 210 -4.66 -11.25 2.98
C CYS A 210 -3.64 -10.37 2.27
N VAL A 211 -3.54 -9.12 2.71
CA VAL A 211 -2.59 -8.13 2.19
C VAL A 211 -2.03 -7.27 3.31
N THR A 212 -0.71 -7.07 3.28
CA THR A 212 -0.01 -6.12 4.17
C THR A 212 -0.36 -4.70 3.78
N LEU A 213 -0.88 -3.90 4.70
CA LEU A 213 -1.37 -2.55 4.44
C LEU A 213 -0.33 -1.42 4.42
N PRO A 214 0.68 -1.36 5.32
CA PRO A 214 1.59 -0.21 5.38
C PRO A 214 2.38 -0.06 4.08
N VAL A 215 2.49 1.17 3.60
CA VAL A 215 3.25 1.50 2.38
C VAL A 215 4.74 1.36 2.65
N HIS A 216 5.49 0.68 1.78
CA HIS A 216 6.94 0.63 1.91
C HIS A 216 7.53 2.01 1.62
N MET A 217 8.09 2.69 2.61
CA MET A 217 8.71 4.00 2.41
C MET A 217 10.15 3.83 1.91
N ARG A 218 10.33 3.84 0.59
CA ARG A 218 11.63 3.61 -0.07
C ARG A 218 12.54 4.82 -0.09
N ARG A 219 11.98 6.03 0.02
CA ARG A 219 12.70 7.30 0.02
C ARG A 219 12.05 8.24 1.04
N TRP A 220 12.87 9.03 1.73
CA TRP A 220 12.34 10.12 2.56
C TRP A 220 11.76 11.21 1.66
N PRO A 221 10.60 11.79 2.02
CA PRO A 221 10.12 13.02 1.41
C PRO A 221 10.95 14.19 1.93
N VAL A 222 12.22 14.29 1.52
CA VAL A 222 13.09 15.41 1.92
C VAL A 222 12.58 16.73 1.33
N GLY A 223 11.86 16.67 0.19
CA GLY A 223 11.35 17.85 -0.52
C GLY A 223 10.15 18.55 0.15
N THR A 224 9.23 17.82 0.77
CA THR A 224 8.04 18.42 1.42
C THR A 224 8.40 19.10 2.74
N LEU A 225 9.39 18.57 3.47
CA LEU A 225 9.94 19.20 4.67
C LEU A 225 10.72 20.49 4.37
N LEU A 226 11.37 20.58 3.22
CA LEU A 226 12.10 21.80 2.82
C LEU A 226 11.20 22.90 2.26
N LEU A 227 9.97 22.59 1.82
CA LEU A 227 9.07 23.56 1.17
C LEU A 227 7.82 23.93 1.99
N GLY A 228 7.60 23.37 3.18
CA GLY A 228 6.40 23.73 3.95
C GLY A 228 6.32 23.31 5.42
N GLY A 229 7.39 22.80 6.04
CA GLY A 229 7.33 22.36 7.44
C GLY A 229 8.58 22.77 8.19
N THR A 230 8.45 23.76 9.07
CA THR A 230 9.46 24.11 10.06
C THR A 230 9.95 22.86 10.80
N LEU A 231 11.26 22.60 10.72
CA LEU A 231 11.98 21.75 11.67
C LEU A 231 11.88 22.40 13.05
N ALA A 232 10.83 22.08 13.79
CA ALA A 232 10.70 22.40 15.21
C ALA A 232 10.15 21.19 15.97
N ALA A 233 10.92 20.09 15.97
CA ALA A 233 10.87 19.06 17.00
C ALA A 233 12.15 18.21 16.95
N ALA A 234 13.29 18.88 17.10
CA ALA A 234 14.55 18.23 17.46
C ALA A 234 14.82 18.49 18.95
N GLY A 235 14.82 17.43 19.75
CA GLY A 235 15.11 17.45 21.19
C GLY A 235 13.90 17.86 22.04
N THR A 236 13.45 17.10 23.02
CA THR A 236 14.25 16.84 24.22
C THR A 236 13.63 15.73 25.08
N LYS A 237 14.52 14.90 25.66
CA LYS A 237 14.40 13.99 26.82
C LYS A 237 13.69 12.64 26.66
N LYS A 238 14.53 11.59 26.82
CA LYS A 238 14.19 10.22 27.20
C LYS A 238 13.37 10.23 28.50
N SER A 239 12.25 9.52 28.52
CA SER A 239 11.66 8.97 29.74
C SER A 239 11.82 7.46 29.70
N VAL A 240 12.81 6.99 30.47
CA VAL A 240 12.90 5.61 30.92
C VAL A 240 11.82 5.45 31.99
N LEU A 241 10.85 4.55 31.78
CA LEU A 241 9.92 4.14 32.83
C LEU A 241 10.53 2.94 33.57
N THR A 242 11.15 3.24 34.72
CA THR A 242 11.43 2.26 35.77
C THR A 242 10.09 1.91 36.44
N VAL A 243 9.75 0.62 36.47
CA VAL A 243 8.61 0.11 37.22
C VAL A 243 9.03 -0.06 38.67
N ASP A 244 8.42 0.72 39.56
CA ASP A 244 8.57 0.54 41.01
C ASP A 244 7.58 -0.54 41.48
N ARG A 245 8.12 -1.55 42.18
CA ARG A 245 7.34 -2.60 42.86
C ARG A 245 6.90 -2.04 44.20
N GLN A 246 5.60 -1.89 44.43
CA GLN A 246 5.08 -1.71 45.79
C GLN A 246 4.88 -3.07 46.47
N LEU A 247 5.39 -3.16 47.71
CA LEU A 247 5.01 -4.11 48.75
C LEU A 247 3.64 -3.72 49.32
#